data_AF-A0A060YUW3-F1
#
_entry.id   AF-A0A060YUW3-F1
#
_cell.length_a   1.000
_cell.length_b   1.000
_cell.length_c   1.000
_cell.angle_alpha   90.00
_cell.angle_beta   90.00
_cell.angle_gamma   90.00
#
_symmetry.space_group_name_H-M   'P 1'
#
loop_
_entity.id
_entity.type
_entity.pdbx_description
1 polymer ?
#
loop_
_entity_poly.entity_id
_entity_poly.type
_entity_poly.pdbx_seq_one_letter_code
_entity_poly.pdbx_strand_id
1 'polypeptide(L)'
;MEAYHYPFYAVQWHPEKSPFEWVDKPGMVHSAASVRASFYTAHFFVSEAMKNHHKFSSASEEERALIYNYSPVFTGLDGIFVQNYYFD
;
A
#
# COMPACT_ATOMS: atom_id res chain seq x y z
N MET A 1 5.41 14.60 5.59
CA MET A 1 5.93 14.97 6.91
C MET A 1 6.42 13.72 7.60
N GLU A 2 7.42 13.88 8.48
CA GLU A 2 7.91 12.81 9.35
C GLU A 2 8.11 13.37 10.76
N ALA A 3 7.97 12.52 11.77
CA ALA A 3 8.22 12.92 13.15
C ALA A 3 9.73 12.98 13.44
N TYR A 4 10.17 13.93 14.26
CA TYR A 4 11.60 14.13 14.57
C TYR A 4 12.26 12.97 15.32
N HIS A 5 11.49 12.24 16.15
CA HIS A 5 12.04 11.25 17.08
C HIS A 5 11.41 9.86 16.96
N TYR A 6 10.35 9.73 16.17
CA TYR A 6 9.61 8.47 16.02
C TYR A 6 9.49 8.14 14.53
N PRO A 7 9.47 6.84 14.16
CA PRO A 7 9.35 6.42 12.77
C PRO A 7 7.90 6.55 12.27
N PHE A 8 7.35 7.77 12.34
CA PHE A 8 6.03 8.13 11.83
C PHE A 8 6.18 8.99 10.59
N TYR A 9 5.55 8.54 9.50
CA TYR A 9 5.64 9.17 8.19
C TYR A 9 4.23 9.39 7.65
N ALA A 10 4.00 10.52 7.00
CA ALA A 10 2.73 10.82 6.35
C ALA A 10 2.95 11.59 5.06
N VAL A 11 2.16 11.24 4.05
CA VAL A 11 2.11 11.92 2.75
C VAL A 11 0.70 12.45 2.55
N GLN A 12 0.58 13.67 2.03
CA GLN A 12 -0.72 14.24 1.67
C GLN A 12 -1.27 13.69 0.34
N TRP A 13 -0.38 13.09 -0.46
CA TRP A 13 -0.66 12.53 -1.78
C TRP A 13 -0.72 10.99 -1.70
N HIS A 14 -1.15 10.36 -2.80
CA HIS A 14 -1.38 8.91 -2.89
C HIS A 14 -0.27 8.22 -3.70
N PRO A 15 0.85 7.80 -3.08
CA PRO A 15 1.94 7.13 -3.77
C PRO A 15 1.51 5.81 -4.42
N GLU A 16 0.53 5.12 -3.86
CA GLU A 16 0.05 3.82 -4.33
C GLU A 16 -0.67 3.89 -5.68
N LYS A 17 -1.26 5.03 -6.03
CA LYS A 17 -2.13 5.12 -7.21
C LYS A 17 -1.40 5.02 -8.54
N SER A 18 -0.19 5.59 -8.62
CA SER A 18 0.55 5.71 -9.88
C SER A 18 0.80 4.38 -10.60
N PRO A 19 1.20 3.29 -9.91
CA PRO A 19 1.35 1.98 -10.56
C PRO A 19 0.08 1.11 -10.59
N PHE A 20 -0.91 1.36 -9.73
CA PHE A 20 -1.98 0.38 -9.47
C PHE A 20 -3.39 0.83 -9.86
N GLU A 21 -3.69 2.13 -9.86
CA GLU A 21 -5.05 2.63 -10.09
C GLU A 21 -5.21 3.25 -11.48
N TRP A 22 -5.85 2.50 -12.38
CA TRP A 22 -6.02 2.86 -13.79
C TRP A 22 -7.43 3.37 -14.08
N VAL A 23 -7.91 4.29 -13.25
CA VAL A 23 -9.22 4.93 -13.41
C VAL A 23 -9.06 6.27 -14.11
N ASP A 24 -9.99 6.62 -15.00
CA ASP A 24 -9.96 7.90 -15.72
C ASP A 24 -10.44 9.04 -14.82
N LYS A 25 -9.53 9.54 -13.99
CA LYS A 25 -9.77 10.66 -13.07
C LYS A 25 -8.65 11.71 -13.13
N PRO A 26 -8.99 13.00 -13.04
CA PRO A 26 -7.99 14.06 -12.91
C PRO A 26 -7.04 13.81 -11.74
N GLY A 27 -5.74 14.01 -11.96
CA GLY A 27 -4.71 13.83 -10.94
C GLY A 27 -4.08 12.43 -10.90
N MET A 28 -4.55 11.49 -11.72
CA MET A 28 -3.84 10.22 -11.94
C MET A 28 -2.62 10.45 -12.83
N VAL A 29 -1.43 10.07 -12.34
CA VAL A 29 -0.16 10.26 -13.05
C VAL A 29 0.56 8.92 -13.18
N HIS A 30 0.69 8.42 -14.40
CA HIS A 30 1.32 7.12 -14.71
C HIS A 30 2.69 7.25 -15.39
N SER A 31 3.36 8.38 -15.20
CA SER A 31 4.72 8.58 -15.73
C SER A 31 5.72 7.60 -15.09
N ALA A 32 6.81 7.28 -15.80
CA ALA A 32 7.88 6.46 -15.22
C ALA A 32 8.47 7.08 -13.93
N ALA A 33 8.45 8.41 -13.80
CA ALA A 33 8.90 9.11 -12.61
C ALA A 33 7.95 8.91 -11.42
N SER A 34 6.63 9.00 -11.62
CA SER A 34 5.64 8.78 -10.56
C SER A 34 5.60 7.32 -10.09
N VAL A 35 5.77 6.36 -11.01
CA VAL A 35 5.94 4.94 -10.65
C VAL A 35 7.20 4.72 -9.81
N ARG A 36 8.33 5.33 -10.16
CA ARG A 36 9.54 5.26 -9.34
C ARG A 36 9.36 5.91 -7.96
N ALA A 37 8.66 7.04 -7.89
CA ALA A 37 8.37 7.70 -6.61
C ALA A 37 7.54 6.80 -5.68
N SER A 38 6.54 6.10 -6.23
CA SER A 38 5.76 5.06 -5.52
C SER A 38 6.66 3.97 -4.95
N PHE A 39 7.51 3.38 -5.81
CA PHE A 39 8.46 2.34 -5.41
C PHE A 39 9.39 2.79 -4.29
N TYR A 40 10.07 3.94 -4.43
CA TYR A 40 11.01 4.40 -3.40
C TYR A 40 10.33 4.78 -2.08
N THR A 41 9.09 5.26 -2.14
CA THR A 41 8.28 5.52 -0.94
C THR A 41 7.98 4.21 -0.19
N ALA A 42 7.53 3.18 -0.90
CA ALA A 42 7.27 1.87 -0.32
C ALA A 42 8.56 1.18 0.18
N HIS A 43 9.63 1.24 -0.61
CA HIS A 43 10.94 0.66 -0.25
C HIS A 43 11.48 1.27 1.05
N PHE A 44 11.38 2.59 1.21
CA PHE A 44 11.74 3.26 2.46
C PHE A 44 10.89 2.77 3.64
N PHE A 45 9.56 2.71 3.48
CA PHE A 45 8.69 2.27 4.57
C PHE A 45 8.96 0.81 4.98
N VAL A 46 9.20 -0.08 4.02
CA VAL A 46 9.56 -1.48 4.29
C VAL A 46 10.93 -1.56 4.97
N SER A 47 11.91 -0.74 4.61
CA SER A 47 13.21 -0.73 5.29
C SER A 47 13.13 -0.26 6.74
N GLU A 48 12.20 0.65 7.07
CA GLU A 48 11.88 0.98 8.48
C GLU A 48 11.23 -0.20 9.21
N ALA A 49 10.30 -0.91 8.57
CA ALA A 49 9.65 -2.09 9.14
C ALA A 49 10.64 -3.23 9.44
N MET A 50 11.74 -3.36 8.67
CA MET A 50 12.78 -4.37 8.91
C MET A 50 13.64 -4.12 10.16
N LYS A 51 13.53 -2.95 10.80
CA LYS A 51 14.34 -2.60 11.98
C LYS A 51 13.81 -3.19 13.30
N ASN A 52 12.61 -3.79 13.29
CA ASN A 52 12.05 -4.46 14.46
C ASN A 52 12.16 -5.99 14.37
N HIS A 53 11.92 -6.69 15.47
CA HIS A 53 11.99 -8.15 15.57
C HIS A 53 10.62 -8.79 15.84
N HIS A 54 9.53 -8.11 15.48
CA HIS A 54 8.20 -8.67 15.64
C HIS A 54 8.02 -9.88 14.72
N LYS A 55 7.25 -10.86 15.21
CA LYS A 55 6.87 -12.07 14.49
C LYS A 55 5.61 -12.64 15.09
N PHE A 56 4.88 -13.44 14.31
CA PHE A 56 3.77 -14.23 14.83
C PHE A 56 4.27 -15.30 15.82
N SER A 57 3.39 -15.72 16.71
CA SER A 57 3.69 -16.77 17.69
C SER A 57 3.85 -18.15 17.05
N SER A 58 3.21 -18.38 15.89
CA SER A 58 3.35 -19.59 15.10
C SER A 58 3.12 -19.32 13.61
N ALA A 59 3.60 -20.22 12.75
CA ALA A 59 3.37 -20.16 11.31
C ALA A 59 1.87 -20.27 10.94
N SER A 60 1.07 -21.00 11.73
CA SER A 60 -0.37 -21.13 11.48
C SER A 60 -1.13 -19.84 11.81
N GLU A 61 -0.73 -19.10 12.85
CA GLU A 61 -1.31 -17.77 13.12
C GLU A 61 -0.98 -16.81 11.97
N GLU A 62 0.27 -16.82 11.50
CA GLU A 62 0.70 -15.99 10.37
C GLU A 62 -0.10 -16.33 9.12
N GLU A 63 -0.15 -17.62 8.74
CA GLU A 63 -0.86 -18.09 7.55
C GLU A 63 -2.31 -17.62 7.54
N ARG A 64 -3.03 -17.69 8.67
CA ARG A 64 -4.43 -17.25 8.78
C ARG A 64 -4.62 -15.73 8.72
N ALA A 65 -3.61 -14.96 9.09
CA ALA A 65 -3.69 -13.50 9.18
C ALA A 65 -3.30 -12.78 7.87
N LEU A 66 -2.58 -13.45 6.96
CA LEU A 66 -2.10 -12.85 5.72
C LEU A 66 -3.26 -12.48 4.77
N ILE A 67 -3.04 -11.42 3.97
CA ILE A 67 -4.00 -10.94 2.96
C ILE A 67 -4.36 -11.99 1.90
N TYR A 68 -3.53 -13.04 1.76
CA TYR A 68 -3.74 -14.15 0.82
C TYR A 68 -5.03 -14.94 1.08
N ASN A 69 -5.61 -14.86 2.29
CA ASN A 69 -6.86 -15.53 2.63
C ASN A 69 -8.11 -14.78 2.16
N TYR A 70 -7.95 -13.60 1.57
CA TYR A 70 -9.05 -12.75 1.17
C TYR A 70 -9.04 -12.58 -0.36
N SER A 71 -10.23 -12.41 -0.93
CA SER A 71 -10.38 -12.17 -2.36
C SER A 71 -10.90 -10.75 -2.59
N PRO A 72 -10.19 -9.91 -3.36
CA PRO A 72 -10.67 -8.58 -3.67
C PRO A 72 -11.83 -8.65 -4.67
N VAL A 73 -12.72 -7.67 -4.59
CA VAL A 73 -13.83 -7.49 -5.52
C VAL A 73 -13.46 -6.40 -6.53
N PHE A 74 -13.66 -6.68 -7.81
CA PHE A 74 -13.57 -5.66 -8.85
C PHE A 74 -14.73 -4.67 -8.70
N THR A 75 -14.41 -3.39 -8.54
CA THR A 75 -15.40 -2.34 -8.25
C THR A 75 -15.77 -1.48 -9.46
N GLY A 76 -15.38 -1.89 -10.67
CA GLY A 76 -15.64 -1.14 -11.89
C GLY A 76 -14.66 0.00 -12.12
N LEU A 77 -14.70 0.57 -13.33
CA LEU A 77 -13.84 1.70 -13.73
C LEU A 77 -14.39 3.07 -13.27
N ASP A 78 -15.65 3.11 -12.86
CA ASP A 78 -16.28 4.32 -12.30
C ASP A 78 -15.83 4.60 -10.85
N GLY A 79 -15.22 3.59 -10.20
CA GLY A 79 -14.70 3.66 -8.85
C GLY A 79 -13.50 4.60 -8.69
N ILE A 80 -13.03 4.74 -7.44
CA ILE A 80 -11.73 5.39 -7.14
C ILE A 80 -10.60 4.36 -7.10
N PHE A 81 -10.95 3.10 -6.81
CA PHE A 81 -10.07 1.96 -6.74
C PHE A 81 -10.58 0.88 -7.71
N VAL A 82 -9.69 0.21 -8.43
CA VAL A 82 -10.05 -0.86 -9.37
C VAL A 82 -10.52 -2.11 -8.60
N GLN A 83 -9.92 -2.38 -7.45
CA GLN A 83 -10.21 -3.54 -6.61
C GLN A 83 -10.26 -3.15 -5.13
N ASN A 84 -11.18 -3.74 -4.36
CA ASN A 84 -11.30 -3.51 -2.92
C ASN A 84 -11.45 -4.84 -2.16
N TYR A 85 -10.88 -4.92 -0.96
CA TYR A 85 -11.14 -6.00 -0.01
C TYR A 85 -12.26 -5.59 0.94
N TYR A 86 -13.23 -6.47 1.16
CA TYR A 86 -14.33 -6.28 2.12
C TYR A 86 -14.21 -7.34 3.23
N PHE A 87 -14.50 -6.94 4.46
CA PHE A 87 -14.39 -7.76 5.67
C PHE A 87 -15.69 -7.65 6.47
N ASP A 88 -16.17 -8.77 7.02
CA ASP A 88 -17.37 -8.84 7.89
C ASP A 88 -17.08 -8.41 9.34
#